data_AF-B7FBK1-F1
#
_entry.id   AF-B7FBK1-F1
#
_cell.length_a   1.000
_cell.length_b   1.000
_cell.length_c   1.000
_cell.angle_alpha   90.00
_cell.angle_beta   90.00
_cell.angle_gamma   90.00
#
_symmetry.space_group_name_H-M   'P 1'
#
loop_
_entity.id
_entity.type
_entity.pdbx_description
1 polymer ?
#
loop_
_entity_poly.entity_id
_entity_poly.type
_entity_poly.pdbx_seq_one_letter_code
_entity_poly.pdbx_strand_id
1 'polypeptide(L)'
;MSATAASVEINYAEALQKSLFFYEVQQAGVLPEWNEVSWRADSMENDIIPGGWFDAGDHFKFALTIAYTATLLAWGYLEYGDAVKKAGLDEKYLNNLKWGLDYIVAADQGGSVVATIGKDGFDHTWWGSPEVYLRKMKLATGATERPYDSTTATSVLALCASSLAAGYLVYKDANYLTHAKSLYEAADKTRSNDGQGMGKAYYPATDFYDELFYAANWMYMATGDQKYLDECEKDFIPNFPLETQSTTRKYTWGFCWDDHSQAAALLYAINTGKEEWIEQIHRHLEFWTTGYDGKQVGHTPDGMAWLFQWGSTRHAANTVFLALVAADKLFKDIKQLYEKNKKFAKDQMEYFFGKNDLGLTYVIGMGEKNPRSVHHRAASGIHDDHWNSLGTDEKTEFQTEYAHVLYGALEGGPNQDGSFTDNVGSYQNTEVAIDYNAGFTAALCGMIKDYGGQKLKDFPPIEKPKWPEFLISASINQAAGTYTEIKVFAMNHSAWPTRVIKDLSYNYYFDISEVLDAGLTLEDITVKVGNDQHSGDEGKISISGPHLYKGTVYYVKLTFNDGRVVMPTGQSEHRSECQFRISIPDPKQGIWDPTNDYSFQGLEQNVMKETPYITMYDGDKLIWGIEPDGTKPE
;
A
#
# COMPACT_ATOMS: atom_id res chain seq x y z
N MET A 1 -30.47 6.50 24.70
CA MET A 1 -29.96 5.72 25.85
C MET A 1 -28.56 5.30 25.45
N SER A 2 -27.52 5.87 26.06
CA SER A 2 -26.13 5.49 25.79
C SER A 2 -25.94 4.07 26.31
N ALA A 3 -25.76 3.11 25.41
CA ALA A 3 -25.21 1.82 25.78
C ALA A 3 -23.79 2.11 26.28
N THR A 4 -23.49 1.75 27.52
CA THR A 4 -22.10 1.76 28.00
C THR A 4 -21.30 0.83 27.09
N ALA A 5 -20.50 1.39 26.19
CA ALA A 5 -19.60 0.61 25.35
C ALA A 5 -18.75 -0.31 26.25
N ALA A 6 -18.68 -1.59 25.89
CA ALA A 6 -17.88 -2.56 26.63
C ALA A 6 -16.41 -2.09 26.69
N SER A 7 -15.71 -2.41 27.77
CA SER A 7 -14.26 -2.18 27.83
C SER A 7 -13.57 -2.95 26.72
N VAL A 8 -12.78 -2.27 25.88
CA VAL A 8 -11.96 -2.92 24.86
C VAL A 8 -10.60 -3.26 25.48
N GLU A 9 -10.25 -4.55 25.48
CA GLU A 9 -8.89 -4.98 25.83
C GLU A 9 -8.01 -4.88 24.58
N ILE A 10 -6.95 -4.08 24.64
CA ILE A 10 -6.11 -3.77 23.49
C ILE A 10 -4.71 -4.32 23.73
N ASN A 11 -4.25 -5.17 22.83
CA ASN A 11 -2.87 -5.61 22.78
C ASN A 11 -2.03 -4.62 21.95
N TYR A 12 -1.46 -3.60 22.60
CA TYR A 12 -0.72 -2.55 21.89
C TYR A 12 0.56 -3.03 21.20
N ALA A 13 1.17 -4.13 21.67
CA ALA A 13 2.32 -4.73 20.99
C ALA A 13 1.91 -5.42 19.68
N GLU A 14 0.78 -6.12 19.65
CA GLU A 14 0.21 -6.63 18.40
C GLU A 14 -0.17 -5.48 17.45
N ALA A 15 -0.78 -4.41 17.96
CA ALA A 15 -1.11 -3.24 17.15
C ALA A 15 0.15 -2.62 16.53
N LEU A 16 1.24 -2.49 17.29
CA LEU A 16 2.52 -2.00 16.75
C LEU A 16 3.11 -2.97 15.73
N GLN A 17 3.08 -4.28 15.99
CA GLN A 17 3.56 -5.30 15.05
C GLN A 17 2.85 -5.19 13.69
N LYS A 18 1.53 -5.03 13.70
CA LYS A 18 0.71 -4.86 12.50
C LYS A 18 0.94 -3.49 11.85
N SER A 19 1.05 -2.41 12.62
CA SER A 19 1.33 -1.08 12.08
C SER A 19 2.69 -1.02 11.37
N LEU A 20 3.70 -1.75 11.86
CA LEU A 20 4.98 -1.93 11.18
C LEU A 20 4.87 -2.80 9.92
N PHE A 21 4.01 -3.81 9.92
CA PHE A 21 3.72 -4.61 8.73
C PHE A 21 3.06 -3.78 7.62
N PHE A 22 2.21 -2.81 7.96
CA PHE A 22 1.68 -1.85 6.97
C PHE A 22 2.81 -1.12 6.23
N TYR A 23 3.86 -0.64 6.91
CA TYR A 23 4.99 -0.02 6.22
C TYR A 23 5.74 -0.98 5.30
N GLU A 24 5.82 -2.27 5.63
CA GLU A 24 6.36 -3.31 4.73
C GLU A 24 5.48 -3.50 3.49
N VAL A 25 4.16 -3.41 3.65
CA VAL A 25 3.22 -3.42 2.52
C VAL A 25 3.41 -2.19 1.62
N GLN A 26 3.91 -1.07 2.13
CA GLN A 26 4.16 0.11 1.31
C GLN A 26 5.50 0.07 0.57
N GLN A 27 6.38 -0.91 0.81
CA GLN A 27 7.73 -0.88 0.25
C GLN A 27 7.73 -1.01 -1.28
N ALA A 28 8.53 -0.18 -1.94
CA ALA A 28 8.68 -0.15 -3.39
C ALA A 28 10.14 -0.44 -3.79
N GLY A 29 10.40 -0.74 -5.07
CA GLY A 29 11.73 -1.17 -5.50
C GLY A 29 11.94 -2.66 -5.24
N VAL A 30 13.22 -3.06 -5.18
CA VAL A 30 13.61 -4.40 -4.73
C VAL A 30 13.34 -4.51 -3.23
N LEU A 31 12.50 -5.46 -2.84
CA LEU A 31 12.14 -5.64 -1.44
C LEU A 31 13.34 -6.18 -0.65
N PRO A 32 13.54 -5.70 0.59
CA PRO A 32 14.59 -6.23 1.43
C PRO A 32 14.26 -7.65 1.89
N GLU A 33 15.29 -8.47 2.16
CA GLU A 33 15.10 -9.86 2.63
C GLU A 33 14.29 -9.99 3.93
N TRP A 34 14.19 -8.91 4.72
CA TRP A 34 13.42 -8.87 5.96
C TRP A 34 11.95 -8.47 5.77
N ASN A 35 11.51 -8.17 4.54
CA ASN A 35 10.09 -7.94 4.27
C ASN A 35 9.30 -9.23 4.53
N GLU A 36 8.29 -9.17 5.41
CA GLU A 36 7.51 -10.36 5.80
C GLU A 36 6.20 -10.51 4.99
N VAL A 37 5.97 -9.65 3.98
CA VAL A 37 4.70 -9.60 3.24
C VAL A 37 4.71 -10.61 2.09
N SER A 38 4.19 -11.81 2.35
CA SER A 38 4.19 -12.93 1.38
C SER A 38 3.54 -12.66 0.02
N TRP A 39 2.70 -11.63 -0.09
CA TRP A 39 1.97 -11.25 -1.31
C TRP A 39 2.50 -10.00 -1.99
N ARG A 40 3.59 -9.40 -1.49
CA ARG A 40 4.32 -8.33 -2.18
C ARG A 40 5.56 -8.90 -2.87
N ALA A 41 5.95 -8.30 -3.98
CA ALA A 41 7.23 -8.57 -4.64
C ALA A 41 7.88 -7.27 -5.12
N ASP A 42 9.05 -7.42 -5.73
CA ASP A 42 9.78 -6.31 -6.35
C ASP A 42 8.90 -5.55 -7.33
N SER A 43 8.96 -4.23 -7.27
CA SER A 43 8.15 -3.33 -8.09
C SER A 43 8.93 -2.07 -8.39
N MET A 44 8.62 -1.37 -9.48
CA MET A 44 9.26 -0.08 -9.82
C MET A 44 10.80 -0.13 -9.80
N GLU A 45 11.40 -1.26 -10.20
CA GLU A 45 12.84 -1.53 -10.06
C GLU A 45 13.75 -0.54 -10.80
N ASN A 46 13.17 0.22 -11.74
CA ASN A 46 13.88 1.23 -12.54
C ASN A 46 13.53 2.67 -12.16
N ASP A 47 12.95 2.90 -10.98
CA ASP A 47 12.85 4.25 -10.43
C ASP A 47 14.22 4.90 -10.30
N ILE A 48 14.26 6.22 -10.49
CA ILE A 48 15.48 7.02 -10.31
C ILE A 48 16.08 6.87 -8.91
N ILE A 49 15.23 6.73 -7.89
CA ILE A 49 15.60 6.41 -6.52
C ILE A 49 14.97 5.07 -6.13
N PRO A 50 15.78 4.03 -5.81
CA PRO A 50 15.24 2.75 -5.37
C PRO A 50 14.68 2.84 -3.94
N GLY A 51 13.85 1.88 -3.56
CA GLY A 51 13.31 1.79 -2.21
C GLY A 51 12.23 2.83 -1.91
N GLY A 52 12.06 3.14 -0.63
CA GLY A 52 11.03 4.05 -0.13
C GLY A 52 9.65 3.41 -0.06
N TRP A 53 8.68 4.18 0.40
CA TRP A 53 7.29 3.75 0.53
C TRP A 53 6.41 4.36 -0.54
N PHE A 54 5.45 3.58 -1.03
CA PHE A 54 4.25 4.13 -1.64
C PHE A 54 3.48 4.93 -0.58
N ASP A 55 2.93 6.07 -1.01
CA ASP A 55 2.35 7.06 -0.11
C ASP A 55 1.08 6.56 0.57
N ALA A 56 0.12 6.08 -0.23
CA ALA A 56 -1.21 5.71 0.22
C ALA A 56 -1.65 4.36 -0.38
N GLY A 57 -2.92 4.24 -0.77
CA GLY A 57 -3.41 3.15 -1.61
C GLY A 57 -2.96 3.21 -3.08
N ASP A 58 -2.05 4.12 -3.42
CA ASP A 58 -1.54 4.43 -4.74
C ASP A 58 -0.09 3.92 -4.93
N HIS A 59 0.60 4.41 -5.96
CA HIS A 59 2.01 4.05 -6.17
C HIS A 59 2.95 5.26 -6.21
N PHE A 60 2.51 6.44 -5.77
CA PHE A 60 3.38 7.60 -5.67
C PHE A 60 4.41 7.43 -4.57
N LYS A 61 5.58 8.05 -4.76
CA LYS A 61 6.55 8.29 -3.70
C LYS A 61 6.71 9.78 -3.52
N PHE A 62 6.41 10.31 -2.33
CA PHE A 62 6.68 11.71 -1.97
C PHE A 62 7.75 11.79 -0.89
N ALA A 63 8.83 12.52 -1.16
CA ALA A 63 9.87 12.77 -0.16
C ALA A 63 9.31 13.47 1.09
N LEU A 64 8.29 14.33 0.93
CA LEU A 64 7.62 15.02 2.02
C LEU A 64 6.98 14.04 3.02
N THR A 65 6.12 13.12 2.55
CA THR A 65 5.40 12.20 3.45
C THR A 65 6.31 11.09 3.99
N ILE A 66 7.30 10.64 3.21
CA ILE A 66 8.32 9.70 3.69
C ILE A 66 9.17 10.34 4.78
N ALA A 67 9.64 11.58 4.60
CA ALA A 67 10.41 12.30 5.62
C ALA A 67 9.59 12.59 6.88
N TYR A 68 8.33 13.02 6.72
CA TYR A 68 7.38 13.19 7.83
C TYR A 68 7.26 11.89 8.66
N THR A 69 6.96 10.79 7.97
CA THR A 69 6.76 9.47 8.57
C THR A 69 8.03 9.00 9.28
N ALA A 70 9.18 9.06 8.61
CA ALA A 70 10.46 8.65 9.18
C ALA A 70 10.84 9.50 10.42
N THR A 71 10.53 10.80 10.42
CA THR A 71 10.76 11.65 11.59
C THR A 71 9.92 11.21 12.79
N LEU A 72 8.63 10.93 12.57
CA LEU A 72 7.73 10.46 13.63
C LEU A 72 8.08 9.07 14.16
N LEU A 73 8.47 8.14 13.27
CA LEU A 73 8.98 6.84 13.67
C LEU A 73 10.27 6.98 14.51
N ALA A 74 11.22 7.82 14.09
CA ALA A 74 12.42 8.11 14.87
C ALA A 74 12.08 8.73 16.22
N TRP A 75 11.17 9.71 16.26
CA TRP A 75 10.76 10.36 17.50
C TRP A 75 10.09 9.38 18.47
N GLY A 76 9.12 8.58 18.01
CA GLY A 76 8.49 7.54 18.82
C GLY A 76 9.49 6.56 19.42
N TYR A 77 10.51 6.17 18.65
CA TYR A 77 11.57 5.28 19.12
C TYR A 77 12.53 5.96 20.10
N LEU A 78 12.89 7.22 19.88
CA LEU A 78 13.71 8.00 20.81
C LEU A 78 13.05 8.14 22.18
N GLU A 79 11.73 8.29 22.20
CA GLU A 79 10.98 8.44 23.45
C GLU A 79 10.68 7.11 24.16
N TYR A 80 10.36 6.07 23.38
CA TYR A 80 9.75 4.86 23.92
C TYR A 80 10.41 3.56 23.42
N GLY A 81 11.60 3.62 22.83
CA GLY A 81 12.30 2.47 22.24
C GLY A 81 12.58 1.32 23.21
N ASP A 82 12.74 1.60 24.51
CA ASP A 82 12.88 0.55 25.53
C ASP A 82 11.61 -0.31 25.65
N ALA A 83 10.43 0.29 25.48
CA ALA A 83 9.16 -0.43 25.48
C ALA A 83 9.01 -1.28 24.21
N VAL A 84 9.42 -0.75 23.05
CA VAL A 84 9.46 -1.47 21.77
C VAL A 84 10.38 -2.70 21.86
N LYS A 85 11.57 -2.52 22.45
CA LYS A 85 12.53 -3.61 22.73
C LYS A 85 11.93 -4.68 23.63
N LYS A 86 11.30 -4.28 24.74
CA LYS A 86 10.66 -5.19 25.68
C LYS A 86 9.51 -5.97 25.03
N ALA A 87 8.81 -5.39 24.06
CA ALA A 87 7.78 -6.06 23.26
C ALA A 87 8.34 -7.00 22.17
N GLY A 88 9.67 -7.00 21.94
CA GLY A 88 10.33 -7.85 20.96
C GLY A 88 10.13 -7.40 19.51
N LEU A 89 9.95 -6.09 19.29
CA LEU A 89 9.69 -5.47 17.98
C LEU A 89 10.81 -4.54 17.50
N ASP A 90 11.94 -4.51 18.22
CA ASP A 90 13.06 -3.60 17.97
C ASP A 90 13.58 -3.66 16.53
N GLU A 91 13.90 -4.85 16.05
CA GLU A 91 14.45 -5.08 14.71
C GLU A 91 13.46 -4.66 13.61
N LYS A 92 12.20 -5.10 13.70
CA LYS A 92 11.15 -4.73 12.73
C LYS A 92 10.94 -3.21 12.66
N TYR A 93 10.96 -2.55 13.82
CA TYR A 93 10.80 -1.09 13.91
C TYR A 93 11.97 -0.37 13.26
N LEU A 94 13.20 -0.75 13.61
CA LEU A 94 14.41 -0.14 13.09
C LEU A 94 14.57 -0.40 11.59
N ASN A 95 14.27 -1.60 11.10
CA ASN A 95 14.31 -1.91 9.67
C ASN A 95 13.38 -1.00 8.85
N ASN A 96 12.13 -0.81 9.30
CA ASN A 96 11.20 0.10 8.66
C ASN A 96 11.66 1.56 8.73
N LEU A 97 12.08 2.04 9.90
CA LEU A 97 12.61 3.41 10.02
C LEU A 97 13.81 3.63 9.07
N LYS A 98 14.75 2.68 9.02
CA LYS A 98 15.93 2.75 8.16
C LYS A 98 15.56 2.78 6.69
N TRP A 99 14.55 2.00 6.27
CA TRP A 99 14.04 2.02 4.90
C TRP A 99 13.61 3.41 4.43
N GLY A 100 12.85 4.14 5.26
CA GLY A 100 12.46 5.52 4.98
C GLY A 100 13.65 6.49 4.97
N LEU A 101 14.56 6.38 5.93
CA LEU A 101 15.75 7.26 6.02
C LEU A 101 16.71 7.07 4.85
N ASP A 102 16.97 5.82 4.45
CA ASP A 102 17.87 5.50 3.33
C ASP A 102 17.31 6.01 1.99
N TYR A 103 15.97 6.01 1.83
CA TYR A 103 15.33 6.68 0.69
C TYR A 103 15.58 8.19 0.69
N ILE A 104 15.46 8.88 1.84
CA ILE A 104 15.70 10.33 1.92
C ILE A 104 17.17 10.67 1.65
N VAL A 105 18.12 9.85 2.12
CA VAL A 105 19.54 9.98 1.76
C VAL A 105 19.72 9.86 0.25
N ALA A 106 19.11 8.84 -0.38
CA ALA A 106 19.24 8.62 -1.81
C ALA A 106 18.57 9.73 -2.65
N ALA A 107 17.52 10.37 -2.11
CA ALA A 107 16.84 11.48 -2.76
C ALA A 107 17.62 12.81 -2.72
N ASP A 108 18.58 12.99 -1.81
CA ASP A 108 19.37 14.23 -1.68
C ASP A 108 20.35 14.42 -2.85
N GLN A 109 20.25 15.59 -3.50
CA GLN A 109 21.06 15.99 -4.65
C GLN A 109 22.05 17.13 -4.32
N GLY A 110 22.26 17.44 -3.04
CA GLY A 110 23.21 18.47 -2.60
C GLY A 110 22.68 19.90 -2.75
N GLY A 111 21.39 20.10 -2.47
CA GLY A 111 20.71 21.41 -2.54
C GLY A 111 19.27 21.35 -3.03
N SER A 112 18.87 20.20 -3.57
CA SER A 112 17.50 19.81 -3.89
C SER A 112 17.29 18.35 -3.50
N VAL A 113 16.05 17.88 -3.55
CA VAL A 113 15.73 16.46 -3.41
C VAL A 113 14.87 16.00 -4.58
N VAL A 114 14.98 14.71 -4.95
CA VAL A 114 13.94 14.05 -5.76
C VAL A 114 12.66 14.05 -4.94
N ALA A 115 11.67 14.83 -5.36
CA ALA A 115 10.53 15.20 -4.54
C ALA A 115 9.38 14.21 -4.72
N THR A 116 9.05 13.92 -5.98
CA THR A 116 7.94 13.05 -6.38
C THR A 116 8.44 12.05 -7.40
N ILE A 117 8.05 10.79 -7.25
CA ILE A 117 8.14 9.76 -8.30
C ILE A 117 6.73 9.22 -8.57
N GLY A 118 6.32 9.24 -9.83
CA GLY A 118 4.94 8.98 -10.26
C GLY A 118 4.28 10.23 -10.84
N LYS A 119 3.16 10.03 -11.56
CA LYS A 119 2.36 11.12 -12.11
C LYS A 119 0.89 10.71 -12.26
N ASP A 120 0.01 11.67 -11.98
CA ASP A 120 -1.44 11.47 -11.87
C ASP A 120 -2.08 10.82 -13.11
N GLY A 121 -1.63 11.29 -14.28
CA GLY A 121 -2.19 10.90 -15.57
C GLY A 121 -2.06 9.41 -15.89
N PHE A 122 -1.40 8.64 -15.02
CA PHE A 122 -1.43 7.19 -15.04
C PHE A 122 -1.75 6.61 -13.64
N ASP A 123 -1.06 7.07 -12.58
CA ASP A 123 -1.09 6.43 -11.25
C ASP A 123 -2.49 6.30 -10.64
N HIS A 124 -3.23 7.40 -10.56
CA HIS A 124 -4.57 7.42 -9.97
C HIS A 124 -5.68 7.05 -10.96
N THR A 125 -5.34 6.91 -12.25
CA THR A 125 -6.27 6.48 -13.29
C THR A 125 -6.38 4.95 -13.37
N TRP A 126 -5.35 4.24 -12.94
CA TRP A 126 -5.27 2.78 -12.99
C TRP A 126 -5.38 2.16 -11.60
N TRP A 127 -6.05 1.00 -11.52
CA TRP A 127 -6.19 0.20 -10.33
C TRP A 127 -5.63 -1.21 -10.55
N GLY A 128 -4.48 -1.50 -9.92
CA GLY A 128 -3.88 -2.82 -9.91
C GLY A 128 -2.60 -2.85 -9.09
N SER A 129 -1.97 -4.03 -8.97
CA SER A 129 -0.84 -4.25 -8.05
C SER A 129 0.48 -3.61 -8.53
N PRO A 130 1.35 -3.15 -7.62
CA PRO A 130 2.59 -2.46 -7.96
C PRO A 130 3.56 -3.28 -8.83
N GLU A 131 3.57 -4.60 -8.69
CA GLU A 131 4.44 -5.54 -9.39
C GLU A 131 4.26 -5.52 -10.91
N VAL A 132 3.10 -5.08 -11.39
CA VAL A 132 2.76 -5.01 -12.82
C VAL A 132 2.54 -3.58 -13.34
N TYR A 133 2.72 -2.57 -12.49
CA TYR A 133 2.53 -1.16 -12.83
C TYR A 133 3.35 -0.73 -14.06
N LEU A 134 4.66 -1.02 -14.08
CA LEU A 134 5.53 -0.61 -15.19
C LEU A 134 5.11 -1.25 -16.52
N ARG A 135 4.51 -2.45 -16.48
CA ARG A 135 3.99 -3.11 -17.69
C ARG A 135 2.76 -2.38 -18.20
N LYS A 136 1.80 -2.09 -17.31
CA LYS A 136 0.61 -1.33 -17.66
C LYS A 136 0.95 0.07 -18.14
N MET A 137 1.90 0.75 -17.49
CA MET A 137 2.39 2.07 -17.90
C MET A 137 3.02 2.02 -19.30
N LYS A 138 3.85 1.02 -19.60
CA LYS A 138 4.45 0.82 -20.92
C LYS A 138 3.39 0.61 -22.00
N LEU A 139 2.37 -0.20 -21.71
CA LEU A 139 1.26 -0.45 -22.64
C LEU A 139 0.46 0.83 -22.90
N ALA A 140 0.14 1.58 -21.85
CA ALA A 140 -0.71 2.77 -21.94
C ALA A 140 0.00 3.99 -22.55
N THR A 141 1.31 4.14 -22.33
CA THR A 141 2.04 5.39 -22.61
C THR A 141 3.28 5.21 -23.47
N GLY A 142 3.79 3.98 -23.64
CA GLY A 142 5.09 3.68 -24.24
C GLY A 142 6.29 4.00 -23.35
N ALA A 143 6.09 4.65 -22.18
CA ALA A 143 7.16 4.95 -21.24
C ALA A 143 7.58 3.70 -20.48
N THR A 144 8.88 3.58 -20.20
CA THR A 144 9.42 2.49 -19.38
C THR A 144 9.85 2.96 -18.00
N GLU A 145 10.13 4.25 -17.83
CA GLU A 145 10.52 4.87 -16.55
C GLU A 145 9.39 5.76 -16.03
N ARG A 146 9.20 5.79 -14.71
CA ARG A 146 8.19 6.64 -14.09
C ARG A 146 8.66 8.10 -14.11
N PRO A 147 7.76 9.07 -14.39
CA PRO A 147 8.09 10.48 -14.26
C PRO A 147 8.50 10.82 -12.84
N TYR A 148 9.45 11.74 -12.69
CA TYR A 148 9.85 12.28 -11.40
C TYR A 148 10.16 13.76 -11.53
N ASP A 149 10.24 14.45 -10.40
CA ASP A 149 10.74 15.81 -10.31
C ASP A 149 11.66 16.01 -9.11
N SER A 150 12.33 17.15 -9.09
CA SER A 150 13.17 17.56 -7.97
C SER A 150 12.74 18.93 -7.47
N THR A 151 12.87 19.16 -6.17
CA THR A 151 12.41 20.39 -5.53
C THR A 151 13.49 20.99 -4.65
N THR A 152 13.43 22.32 -4.54
CA THR A 152 14.13 23.11 -3.52
C THR A 152 13.17 23.66 -2.47
N ALA A 153 11.90 23.24 -2.47
CA ALA A 153 10.90 23.77 -1.55
C ALA A 153 11.33 23.58 -0.09
N THR A 154 11.31 24.68 0.67
CA THR A 154 11.84 24.72 2.03
C THR A 154 11.16 23.71 2.95
N SER A 155 9.83 23.59 2.88
CA SER A 155 9.06 22.59 3.65
C SER A 155 9.61 21.17 3.45
N VAL A 156 9.79 20.73 2.20
CA VAL A 156 10.29 19.40 1.86
C VAL A 156 11.73 19.22 2.35
N LEU A 157 12.61 20.18 2.07
CA LEU A 157 14.03 20.09 2.46
C LEU A 157 14.22 20.08 3.98
N ALA A 158 13.51 20.94 4.71
CA ALA A 158 13.57 21.01 6.16
C ALA A 158 13.02 19.74 6.82
N LEU A 159 11.97 19.13 6.25
CA LEU A 159 11.44 17.88 6.76
C LEU A 159 12.37 16.70 6.47
N CYS A 160 12.99 16.65 5.28
CA CYS A 160 14.06 15.69 4.98
C CYS A 160 15.21 15.83 5.98
N ALA A 161 15.65 17.06 6.28
CA ALA A 161 16.67 17.33 7.29
C ALA A 161 16.25 16.85 8.69
N SER A 162 15.01 17.10 9.09
CA SER A 162 14.44 16.64 10.36
C SER A 162 14.51 15.12 10.49
N SER A 163 14.09 14.40 9.44
CA SER A 163 14.07 12.94 9.43
C SER A 163 15.47 12.35 9.62
N LEU A 164 16.47 12.91 8.94
CA LEU A 164 17.86 12.44 9.02
C LEU A 164 18.56 12.86 10.31
N ALA A 165 18.23 14.04 10.87
CA ALA A 165 18.70 14.44 12.19
C ALA A 165 18.16 13.53 13.30
N ALA A 166 16.86 13.22 13.26
CA ALA A 166 16.24 12.24 14.16
C ALA A 166 16.79 10.82 13.94
N GLY A 167 17.01 10.42 12.68
CA GLY A 167 17.66 9.17 12.31
C GLY A 167 19.07 9.05 12.87
N TYR A 168 19.88 10.11 12.79
CA TYR A 168 21.19 10.16 13.45
C TYR A 168 21.08 9.98 14.97
N LEU A 169 20.07 10.56 15.62
CA LEU A 169 19.90 10.38 17.05
C LEU A 169 19.64 8.92 17.43
N VAL A 170 18.88 8.18 16.61
CA VAL A 170 18.58 6.75 16.78
C VAL A 170 19.81 5.88 16.47
N TYR A 171 20.41 6.03 15.29
CA TYR A 171 21.43 5.11 14.78
C TYR A 171 22.88 5.51 15.04
N LYS A 172 23.13 6.79 15.36
CA LYS A 172 24.47 7.41 15.39
C LYS A 172 25.23 7.28 14.06
N ASP A 173 24.51 7.16 12.94
CA ASP A 173 25.10 7.12 11.60
C ASP A 173 25.45 8.53 11.12
N ALA A 174 26.75 8.81 11.03
CA ALA A 174 27.27 10.11 10.61
C ALA A 174 26.87 10.50 9.18
N ASN A 175 26.50 9.53 8.33
CA ASN A 175 25.99 9.81 7.00
C ASN A 175 24.66 10.59 7.08
N TYR A 176 23.73 10.15 7.92
CA TYR A 176 22.46 10.86 8.14
C TYR A 176 22.68 12.30 8.62
N LEU A 177 23.60 12.51 9.57
CA LEU A 177 23.89 13.86 10.05
C LEU A 177 24.50 14.76 8.98
N THR A 178 25.28 14.19 8.06
CA THR A 178 25.90 14.94 6.95
C THR A 178 24.82 15.47 6.00
N HIS A 179 23.93 14.58 5.57
CA HIS A 179 22.81 14.96 4.72
C HIS A 179 21.82 15.89 5.43
N ALA A 180 21.53 15.66 6.73
CA ALA A 180 20.68 16.54 7.52
C ALA A 180 21.18 17.99 7.55
N LYS A 181 22.50 18.19 7.75
CA LYS A 181 23.12 19.53 7.71
C LYS A 181 23.00 20.17 6.33
N SER A 182 23.33 19.42 5.28
CA SER A 182 23.23 19.89 3.88
C SER A 182 21.82 20.36 3.53
N LEU A 183 20.81 19.52 3.84
CA LEU A 183 19.41 19.80 3.53
C LEU A 183 18.86 20.94 4.39
N TYR A 184 19.22 21.04 5.66
CA TYR A 184 18.83 22.17 6.52
C TYR A 184 19.40 23.49 5.98
N GLU A 185 20.68 23.51 5.64
CA GLU A 185 21.34 24.69 5.05
C GLU A 185 20.69 25.09 3.72
N ALA A 186 20.32 24.12 2.89
CA ALA A 186 19.60 24.38 1.63
C ALA A 186 18.18 24.92 1.87
N ALA A 187 17.45 24.38 2.85
CA ALA A 187 16.12 24.82 3.23
C ALA A 187 16.13 26.27 3.72
N ASP A 188 17.01 26.57 4.68
CA ASP A 188 17.13 27.90 5.30
C ASP A 188 17.70 28.96 4.34
N LYS A 189 18.49 28.54 3.34
CA LYS A 189 18.90 29.42 2.24
C LYS A 189 17.74 29.73 1.28
N THR A 190 16.85 28.78 1.04
CA THR A 190 15.81 28.91 -0.01
C THR A 190 14.60 29.71 0.47
N ARG A 191 14.10 29.45 1.68
CA ARG A 191 12.92 30.09 2.30
C ARG A 191 11.76 30.37 1.33
N SER A 192 11.37 29.35 0.56
CA SER A 192 10.24 29.40 -0.38
C SER A 192 9.72 28.00 -0.71
N ASN A 193 8.39 27.90 -0.91
CA ASN A 193 7.72 26.69 -1.42
C ASN A 193 7.28 26.81 -2.88
N ASP A 194 7.62 27.90 -3.59
CA ASP A 194 7.15 28.11 -4.97
C ASP A 194 7.58 26.99 -5.93
N GLY A 195 8.71 26.33 -5.63
CA GLY A 195 9.28 25.23 -6.41
C GLY A 195 8.85 23.82 -5.99
N GLN A 196 7.75 23.64 -5.24
CA GLN A 196 7.35 22.33 -4.69
C GLN A 196 7.12 21.23 -5.75
N GLY A 197 6.84 21.62 -7.00
CA GLY A 197 6.75 20.68 -8.12
C GLY A 197 5.43 19.90 -8.14
N MET A 198 5.49 18.66 -8.64
CA MET A 198 4.33 17.77 -8.85
C MET A 198 3.61 17.44 -7.54
N GLY A 199 4.35 17.27 -6.44
CA GLY A 199 3.78 16.97 -5.13
C GLY A 199 2.80 18.01 -4.61
N LYS A 200 2.88 19.26 -5.07
CA LYS A 200 1.96 20.35 -4.68
C LYS A 200 0.49 20.04 -4.97
N ALA A 201 0.19 19.21 -5.97
CA ALA A 201 -1.18 18.85 -6.31
C ALA A 201 -1.86 17.99 -5.23
N TYR A 202 -1.08 17.28 -4.43
CA TYR A 202 -1.56 16.31 -3.42
C TYR A 202 -1.26 16.79 -2.00
N TYR A 203 -0.04 17.29 -1.81
CA TYR A 203 0.52 17.73 -0.55
C TYR A 203 0.95 19.20 -0.63
N PRO A 204 0.02 20.15 -0.87
CA PRO A 204 0.38 21.57 -1.01
C PRO A 204 0.96 22.11 0.30
N ALA A 205 2.24 22.50 0.29
CA ALA A 205 2.89 23.12 1.45
C ALA A 205 2.61 24.62 1.47
N THR A 206 1.90 25.09 2.50
CA THR A 206 1.39 26.47 2.55
C THR A 206 2.28 27.44 3.34
N ASP A 207 3.05 26.93 4.29
CA ASP A 207 4.07 27.64 5.05
C ASP A 207 5.38 26.83 5.02
N PHE A 208 6.47 27.41 5.53
CA PHE A 208 7.76 26.75 5.68
C PHE A 208 8.48 27.12 6.99
N TYR A 209 7.99 28.14 7.71
CA TYR A 209 8.64 28.58 8.94
C TYR A 209 8.50 27.54 10.05
N ASP A 210 7.40 26.81 10.07
CA ASP A 210 7.15 25.74 11.00
C ASP A 210 7.99 24.49 10.70
N GLU A 211 8.21 24.09 9.44
CA GLU A 211 9.20 23.03 9.13
C GLU A 211 10.62 23.46 9.49
N LEU A 212 11.02 24.71 9.22
CA LEU A 212 12.34 25.21 9.64
C LEU A 212 12.48 25.21 11.16
N PHE A 213 11.43 25.65 11.88
CA PHE A 213 11.42 25.61 13.34
C PHE A 213 11.52 24.17 13.87
N TYR A 214 10.80 23.25 13.25
CA TYR A 214 10.84 21.83 13.59
C TYR A 214 12.23 21.23 13.33
N ALA A 215 12.80 21.48 12.15
CA ALA A 215 14.12 21.00 11.75
C ALA A 215 15.22 21.55 12.65
N ALA A 216 15.17 22.83 13.01
CA ALA A 216 16.15 23.46 13.88
C ALA A 216 16.20 22.79 15.27
N ASN A 217 15.04 22.43 15.84
CA ASN A 217 15.01 21.69 17.10
C ASN A 217 15.65 20.30 16.99
N TRP A 218 15.38 19.57 15.90
CA TRP A 218 16.03 18.27 15.66
C TRP A 218 17.54 18.42 15.44
N MET A 219 17.96 19.43 14.69
CA MET A 219 19.37 19.75 14.46
C MET A 219 20.09 20.13 15.75
N TYR A 220 19.46 20.91 16.63
CA TYR A 220 19.97 21.18 17.97
C TYR A 220 20.19 19.89 18.75
N MET A 221 19.18 19.02 18.83
CA MET A 221 19.28 17.75 19.54
C MET A 221 20.38 16.85 18.94
N ALA A 222 20.50 16.79 17.62
CA ALA A 222 21.49 15.98 16.92
C ALA A 222 22.92 16.48 17.07
N THR A 223 23.14 17.80 17.17
CA THR A 223 24.48 18.40 17.12
C THR A 223 24.96 18.98 18.45
N GLY A 224 24.04 19.38 19.33
CA GLY A 224 24.31 20.21 20.50
C GLY A 224 24.68 21.67 20.15
N ASP A 225 24.58 22.09 18.89
CA ASP A 225 24.98 23.43 18.46
C ASP A 225 23.88 24.45 18.76
N GLN A 226 24.19 25.39 19.66
CA GLN A 226 23.25 26.40 20.14
C GLN A 226 22.70 27.30 19.02
N LYS A 227 23.40 27.42 17.88
CA LYS A 227 22.97 28.24 16.74
C LYS A 227 21.55 27.92 16.28
N TYR A 228 21.14 26.66 16.35
CA TYR A 228 19.83 26.22 15.87
C TYR A 228 18.70 26.76 16.76
N LEU A 229 18.90 26.80 18.08
CA LEU A 229 17.93 27.43 18.99
C LEU A 229 17.97 28.97 18.90
N ASP A 230 19.12 29.54 18.59
CA ASP A 230 19.25 30.99 18.36
C ASP A 230 18.49 31.40 17.08
N GLU A 231 18.55 30.59 16.01
CA GLU A 231 17.74 30.74 14.79
C GLU A 231 16.25 30.63 15.09
N CYS A 232 15.84 29.68 15.94
CA CYS A 232 14.46 29.56 16.41
C CYS A 232 13.94 30.88 17.00
N GLU A 233 14.68 31.46 17.95
CA GLU A 233 14.30 32.71 18.63
C GLU A 233 14.28 33.92 17.70
N LYS A 234 15.29 34.02 16.84
CA LYS A 234 15.51 35.21 16.02
C LYS A 234 14.61 35.23 14.78
N ASP A 235 14.43 34.09 14.13
CA ASP A 235 13.89 34.03 12.77
C ASP A 235 12.57 33.24 12.67
N PHE A 236 12.38 32.17 13.47
CA PHE A 236 11.21 31.28 13.29
C PHE A 236 10.04 31.60 14.24
N ILE A 237 10.33 31.76 15.54
CA ILE A 237 9.34 32.12 16.56
C ILE A 237 8.56 33.42 16.23
N PRO A 238 9.18 34.48 15.68
CA PRO A 238 8.44 35.67 15.26
C PRO A 238 7.42 35.43 14.14
N ASN A 239 7.61 34.37 13.35
CA ASN A 239 6.71 33.95 12.27
C ASN A 239 5.76 32.83 12.71
N PHE A 240 5.80 32.41 13.98
CA PHE A 240 4.88 31.40 14.49
C PHE A 240 3.43 31.83 14.22
N PRO A 241 2.58 30.95 13.67
CA PRO A 241 1.25 31.32 13.23
C PRO A 241 0.44 31.91 14.39
N LEU A 242 -0.46 32.84 14.08
CA LEU A 242 -1.35 33.48 15.05
C LEU A 242 -2.79 33.01 14.88
N GLU A 243 -3.54 33.01 15.97
CA GLU A 243 -4.98 32.85 15.93
C GLU A 243 -5.64 33.96 15.09
N THR A 244 -6.67 33.60 14.32
CA THR A 244 -7.40 34.56 13.46
C THR A 244 -7.88 35.76 14.27
N GLN A 245 -7.54 36.97 13.81
CA GLN A 245 -7.88 38.25 14.46
C GLN A 245 -7.35 38.37 15.90
N SER A 246 -6.24 37.72 16.23
CA SER A 246 -5.62 37.74 17.55
C SER A 246 -4.09 37.85 17.45
N THR A 247 -3.44 38.32 18.51
CA THR A 247 -1.98 38.28 18.68
C THR A 247 -1.52 37.03 19.43
N THR A 248 -2.45 36.12 19.75
CA THR A 248 -2.17 34.87 20.43
C THR A 248 -1.57 33.88 19.44
N ARG A 249 -0.46 33.23 19.80
CA ARG A 249 0.11 32.12 19.03
C ARG A 249 -0.97 31.06 18.77
N LYS A 250 -1.05 30.59 17.53
CA LYS A 250 -2.02 29.61 17.07
C LYS A 250 -1.86 28.33 17.88
N TYR A 251 -2.97 27.84 18.40
CA TYR A 251 -3.06 26.57 19.12
C TYR A 251 -4.21 25.71 18.57
N THR A 252 -5.06 26.31 17.71
CA THR A 252 -6.19 25.68 17.04
C THR A 252 -5.81 25.13 15.66
N TRP A 253 -5.21 23.94 15.67
CA TRP A 253 -5.03 23.02 14.54
C TRP A 253 -4.44 21.70 15.10
N GLY A 254 -3.89 20.82 14.25
CA GLY A 254 -3.18 19.61 14.66
C GLY A 254 -1.87 19.44 13.91
N PHE A 255 -0.95 18.70 14.52
CA PHE A 255 0.28 18.27 13.86
C PHE A 255 -0.04 17.32 12.70
N CYS A 256 0.49 17.60 11.52
CA CYS A 256 0.40 16.73 10.34
C CYS A 256 1.57 17.00 9.39
N TRP A 257 1.52 16.39 8.21
CA TRP A 257 2.55 16.53 7.17
C TRP A 257 2.75 17.98 6.65
N ASP A 258 1.77 18.87 6.83
CA ASP A 258 1.77 20.28 6.35
C ASP A 258 2.01 21.32 7.47
N ASP A 259 1.71 20.97 8.73
CA ASP A 259 1.77 21.92 9.83
C ASP A 259 2.51 21.27 11.01
N HIS A 260 3.75 21.71 11.19
CA HIS A 260 4.68 21.25 12.22
C HIS A 260 4.70 22.18 13.42
N SER A 261 3.92 23.26 13.43
CA SER A 261 4.03 24.34 14.41
C SER A 261 3.94 23.86 15.86
N GLN A 262 2.98 22.98 16.15
CA GLN A 262 2.75 22.47 17.52
C GLN A 262 3.80 21.44 17.94
N ALA A 263 4.30 20.63 16.99
CA ALA A 263 5.39 19.69 17.23
C ALA A 263 6.72 20.43 17.46
N ALA A 264 7.00 21.46 16.67
CA ALA A 264 8.17 22.33 16.83
C ALA A 264 8.12 23.09 18.17
N ALA A 265 6.96 23.63 18.55
CA ALA A 265 6.76 24.24 19.86
C ALA A 265 7.01 23.24 21.01
N LEU A 266 6.60 21.98 20.86
CA LEU A 266 6.80 20.95 21.88
C LEU A 266 8.29 20.62 22.03
N LEU A 267 8.99 20.38 20.92
CA LEU A 267 10.43 20.15 20.95
C LEU A 267 11.18 21.35 21.53
N TYR A 268 10.78 22.57 21.19
CA TYR A 268 11.38 23.79 21.72
C TYR A 268 11.16 23.94 23.23
N ALA A 269 9.96 23.65 23.72
CA ALA A 269 9.66 23.61 25.15
C ALA A 269 10.52 22.56 25.88
N ILE A 270 10.70 21.37 25.29
CA ILE A 270 11.54 20.30 25.84
C ILE A 270 13.01 20.73 25.87
N ASN A 271 13.51 21.33 24.79
CA ASN A 271 14.92 21.71 24.64
C ASN A 271 15.31 22.89 25.56
N THR A 272 14.37 23.78 25.88
CA THR A 272 14.67 25.03 26.60
C THR A 272 14.08 25.13 28.00
N GLY A 273 13.01 24.39 28.30
CA GLY A 273 12.28 24.49 29.56
C GLY A 273 11.55 25.83 29.77
N LYS A 274 11.40 26.66 28.73
CA LYS A 274 10.76 27.97 28.85
C LYS A 274 9.27 27.85 29.16
N GLU A 275 8.85 28.49 30.24
CA GLU A 275 7.47 28.40 30.75
C GLU A 275 6.44 28.86 29.72
N GLU A 276 6.72 29.89 28.91
CA GLU A 276 5.75 30.35 27.90
C GLU A 276 5.48 29.32 26.80
N TRP A 277 6.42 28.43 26.52
CA TRP A 277 6.28 27.37 25.53
C TRP A 277 5.66 26.11 26.12
N ILE A 278 5.94 25.81 27.39
CA ILE A 278 5.21 24.78 28.14
C ILE A 278 3.72 25.16 28.21
N GLU A 279 3.40 26.43 28.48
CA GLU A 279 2.02 26.94 28.48
C GLU A 279 1.40 26.93 27.08
N GLN A 280 2.16 27.21 26.03
CA GLN A 280 1.68 27.07 24.64
C GLN A 280 1.23 25.63 24.35
N ILE A 281 1.99 24.62 24.81
CA ILE A 281 1.62 23.22 24.63
C ILE A 281 0.43 22.82 25.49
N HIS A 282 0.37 23.29 26.73
CA HIS A 282 -0.81 23.11 27.57
C HIS A 282 -2.05 23.66 26.87
N ARG A 283 -2.00 24.89 26.35
CA ARG A 283 -3.09 25.51 25.59
C ARG A 283 -3.52 24.70 24.37
N HIS A 284 -2.57 24.21 23.58
CA HIS A 284 -2.86 23.37 22.43
C HIS A 284 -3.59 22.08 22.83
N LEU A 285 -3.09 21.38 23.86
CA LEU A 285 -3.71 20.13 24.32
C LEU A 285 -5.06 20.37 25.03
N GLU A 286 -5.26 21.52 25.66
CA GLU A 286 -6.58 21.94 26.15
C GLU A 286 -7.57 22.09 25.00
N PHE A 287 -7.20 22.74 23.89
CA PHE A 287 -8.06 22.81 22.69
C PHE A 287 -8.50 21.42 22.19
N TRP A 288 -7.60 20.44 22.21
CA TRP A 288 -7.89 19.06 21.79
C TRP A 288 -8.71 18.25 22.80
N THR A 289 -8.83 18.73 24.04
CA THR A 289 -9.51 18.00 25.13
C THR A 289 -10.78 18.72 25.57
N THR A 290 -10.68 19.67 26.50
CA THR A 290 -11.85 20.35 27.11
C THR A 290 -12.10 21.75 26.58
N GLY A 291 -11.23 22.25 25.70
CA GLY A 291 -11.24 23.59 25.15
C GLY A 291 -10.39 24.59 25.95
N TYR A 292 -9.97 25.64 25.25
CA TYR A 292 -9.24 26.79 25.80
C TYR A 292 -9.78 28.08 25.18
N ASP A 293 -9.99 29.13 25.98
CA ASP A 293 -10.55 30.44 25.56
C ASP A 293 -11.80 30.33 24.65
N GLY A 294 -12.70 29.40 25.00
CA GLY A 294 -13.96 29.18 24.27
C GLY A 294 -13.81 28.49 22.91
N LYS A 295 -12.62 27.99 22.58
CA LYS A 295 -12.35 27.16 21.40
C LYS A 295 -12.05 25.73 21.82
N GLN A 296 -12.59 24.77 21.09
CA GLN A 296 -12.35 23.34 21.28
C GLN A 296 -12.40 22.67 19.91
N VAL A 297 -11.61 21.62 19.72
CA VAL A 297 -11.71 20.79 18.51
C VAL A 297 -13.10 20.17 18.43
N GLY A 298 -13.58 19.92 17.21
CA GLY A 298 -14.81 19.16 17.00
C GLY A 298 -14.70 17.79 17.67
N HIS A 299 -15.82 17.23 18.08
CA HIS A 299 -15.88 15.85 18.56
C HIS A 299 -17.04 15.13 17.88
N THR A 300 -16.84 13.86 17.55
CA THR A 300 -17.97 12.99 17.20
C THR A 300 -18.89 12.84 18.40
N PRO A 301 -20.19 12.52 18.20
CA PRO A 301 -21.14 12.34 19.31
C PRO A 301 -20.69 11.32 20.36
N ASP A 302 -19.89 10.33 19.95
CA ASP A 302 -19.35 9.24 20.76
C ASP A 302 -17.89 9.46 21.22
N GLY A 303 -17.30 10.63 20.93
CA GLY A 303 -16.15 11.15 21.68
C GLY A 303 -14.78 11.12 21.00
N MET A 304 -14.68 10.86 19.70
CA MET A 304 -13.42 11.06 18.97
C MET A 304 -13.19 12.55 18.77
N ALA A 305 -11.97 13.02 19.06
CA ALA A 305 -11.55 14.35 18.64
C ALA A 305 -11.46 14.38 17.11
N TRP A 306 -12.17 15.32 16.50
CA TRP A 306 -12.41 15.39 15.06
C TRP A 306 -12.05 16.78 14.54
N LEU A 307 -10.91 16.88 13.85
CA LEU A 307 -10.38 18.15 13.34
C LEU A 307 -10.86 18.46 11.93
N PHE A 308 -10.75 17.48 11.04
CA PHE A 308 -10.90 17.64 9.60
C PHE A 308 -11.39 16.34 8.97
N GLN A 309 -12.12 16.45 7.84
CA GLN A 309 -12.72 15.28 7.19
C GLN A 309 -11.72 14.31 6.55
N TRP A 310 -10.54 14.79 6.15
CA TRP A 310 -9.50 13.95 5.54
C TRP A 310 -8.52 13.49 6.62
N GLY A 311 -8.48 12.19 6.90
CA GLY A 311 -7.60 11.64 7.94
C GLY A 311 -7.97 12.12 9.34
N SER A 312 -9.24 11.98 9.71
CA SER A 312 -9.73 12.38 11.04
C SER A 312 -9.01 11.63 12.17
N THR A 313 -8.83 10.32 12.00
CA THR A 313 -8.03 9.45 12.88
C THR A 313 -6.55 9.80 12.86
N ARG A 314 -5.97 10.12 11.69
CA ARG A 314 -4.58 10.60 11.56
C ARG A 314 -4.32 11.80 12.46
N HIS A 315 -5.18 12.82 12.39
CA HIS A 315 -5.00 14.02 13.21
C HIS A 315 -5.14 13.73 14.70
N ALA A 316 -6.13 12.92 15.08
CA ALA A 316 -6.29 12.49 16.46
C ALA A 316 -5.08 11.69 16.96
N ALA A 317 -4.58 10.73 16.16
CA ALA A 317 -3.42 9.90 16.50
C ALA A 317 -2.11 10.71 16.63
N ASN A 318 -1.89 11.68 15.75
CA ASN A 318 -0.76 12.61 15.87
C ASN A 318 -0.82 13.40 17.18
N THR A 319 -2.01 13.91 17.54
CA THR A 319 -2.20 14.63 18.82
C THR A 319 -2.06 13.70 20.02
N VAL A 320 -2.54 12.45 19.94
CA VAL A 320 -2.31 11.43 20.98
C VAL A 320 -0.82 11.28 21.25
N PHE A 321 0.01 11.18 20.21
CA PHE A 321 1.45 11.09 20.37
C PHE A 321 2.04 12.34 21.05
N LEU A 322 1.68 13.55 20.61
CA LEU A 322 2.14 14.79 21.25
C LEU A 322 1.70 14.88 22.72
N ALA A 323 0.46 14.47 23.04
CA ALA A 323 -0.06 14.45 24.41
C ALA A 323 0.73 13.49 25.31
N LEU A 324 1.10 12.30 24.80
CA LEU A 324 1.93 11.34 25.52
C LEU A 324 3.32 11.92 25.83
N VAL A 325 3.98 12.52 24.82
CA VAL A 325 5.30 13.13 24.98
C VAL A 325 5.25 14.33 25.93
N ALA A 326 4.27 15.23 25.78
CA ALA A 326 4.09 16.37 26.66
C ALA A 326 3.82 15.94 28.12
N ALA A 327 2.98 14.91 28.32
CA ALA A 327 2.75 14.34 29.64
C ALA A 327 4.07 13.86 30.28
N ASP A 328 4.85 13.07 29.57
CA ASP A 328 6.07 12.45 30.10
C ASP A 328 7.23 13.44 30.26
N LYS A 329 7.32 14.49 29.41
CA LYS A 329 8.45 15.43 29.40
C LYS A 329 8.18 16.74 30.12
N LEU A 330 7.00 17.32 29.94
CA LEU A 330 6.67 18.66 30.42
C LEU A 330 5.78 18.62 31.66
N PHE A 331 4.83 17.69 31.73
CA PHE A 331 3.79 17.68 32.76
C PHE A 331 3.95 16.61 33.84
N LYS A 332 5.04 15.82 33.83
CA LYS A 332 5.27 14.71 34.76
C LYS A 332 5.08 15.08 36.25
N ASP A 333 5.43 16.31 36.61
CA ASP A 333 5.34 16.82 37.98
C ASP A 333 4.05 17.63 38.23
N ILE A 334 3.21 17.83 37.20
CA ILE A 334 1.91 18.50 37.25
C ILE A 334 0.81 17.44 37.08
N LYS A 335 0.51 16.73 38.18
CA LYS A 335 -0.37 15.55 38.20
C LYS A 335 -1.67 15.72 37.39
N GLN A 336 -2.33 16.87 37.51
CA GLN A 336 -3.58 17.13 36.79
C GLN A 336 -3.40 17.07 35.27
N LEU A 337 -2.35 17.71 34.74
CA LEU A 337 -2.06 17.74 33.31
C LEU A 337 -1.53 16.39 32.82
N TYR A 338 -0.68 15.73 33.61
CA TYR A 338 -0.20 14.38 33.31
C TYR A 338 -1.36 13.40 33.11
N GLU A 339 -2.23 13.27 34.11
CA GLU A 339 -3.35 12.32 34.07
C GLU A 339 -4.36 12.67 32.97
N LYS A 340 -4.63 13.97 32.74
CA LYS A 340 -5.55 14.41 31.70
C LYS A 340 -5.07 14.03 30.30
N ASN A 341 -3.79 14.29 30.00
CA ASN A 341 -3.23 13.97 28.69
C ASN A 341 -3.08 12.47 28.46
N LYS A 342 -2.68 11.71 29.50
CA LYS A 342 -2.68 10.24 29.44
C LYS A 342 -4.09 9.66 29.25
N LYS A 343 -5.11 10.26 29.89
CA LYS A 343 -6.51 9.86 29.70
C LYS A 343 -6.98 10.15 28.28
N PHE A 344 -6.72 11.34 27.75
CA PHE A 344 -7.04 11.68 26.36
C PHE A 344 -6.41 10.68 25.39
N ALA A 345 -5.12 10.39 25.55
CA ALA A 345 -4.42 9.39 24.74
C ALA A 345 -5.10 8.03 24.78
N LYS A 346 -5.45 7.55 25.98
CA LYS A 346 -6.16 6.28 26.17
C LYS A 346 -7.53 6.28 25.50
N ASP A 347 -8.34 7.33 25.72
CA ASP A 347 -9.70 7.41 25.19
C ASP A 347 -9.71 7.38 23.65
N GLN A 348 -8.82 8.15 23.01
CA GLN A 348 -8.73 8.18 21.54
C GLN A 348 -8.20 6.86 20.97
N MET A 349 -7.20 6.24 21.61
CA MET A 349 -6.74 4.92 21.20
C MET A 349 -7.85 3.87 21.33
N GLU A 350 -8.58 3.85 22.45
CA GLU A 350 -9.73 2.95 22.61
C GLU A 350 -10.80 3.17 21.53
N TYR A 351 -11.04 4.42 21.13
CA TYR A 351 -11.94 4.73 20.02
C TYR A 351 -11.52 4.04 18.72
N PHE A 352 -10.21 4.12 18.37
CA PHE A 352 -9.67 3.48 17.17
C PHE A 352 -9.80 1.95 17.18
N PHE A 353 -9.86 1.32 18.36
CA PHE A 353 -10.00 -0.12 18.53
C PHE A 353 -11.44 -0.59 18.83
N GLY A 354 -12.45 0.22 18.52
CA GLY A 354 -13.86 -0.20 18.59
C GLY A 354 -14.65 0.30 19.78
N LYS A 355 -14.09 1.19 20.62
CA LYS A 355 -14.87 1.90 21.65
C LYS A 355 -15.57 3.12 21.05
N ASN A 356 -16.42 2.86 20.07
CA ASN A 356 -17.27 3.81 19.37
C ASN A 356 -18.66 3.20 19.18
N ASP A 357 -19.65 4.02 18.82
CA ASP A 357 -21.05 3.56 18.73
C ASP A 357 -21.26 2.52 17.61
N LEU A 358 -20.35 2.45 16.63
CA LEU A 358 -20.36 1.46 15.56
C LEU A 358 -19.69 0.14 15.96
N GLY A 359 -18.92 0.11 17.04
CA GLY A 359 -18.06 -1.00 17.42
C GLY A 359 -16.98 -1.34 16.39
N LEU A 360 -16.63 -0.40 15.50
CA LEU A 360 -15.68 -0.60 14.41
C LEU A 360 -14.25 -0.32 14.88
N THR A 361 -13.32 -1.22 14.60
CA THR A 361 -11.90 -0.88 14.65
C THR A 361 -11.50 -0.18 13.35
N TYR A 362 -10.88 0.99 13.46
CA TYR A 362 -10.32 1.73 12.32
C TYR A 362 -8.88 1.30 12.00
N VAL A 363 -8.35 0.31 12.74
CA VAL A 363 -7.05 -0.32 12.49
C VAL A 363 -7.31 -1.68 11.84
N ILE A 364 -6.99 -1.81 10.56
CA ILE A 364 -7.34 -2.99 9.76
C ILE A 364 -6.68 -4.25 10.33
N GLY A 365 -7.48 -5.31 10.43
CA GLY A 365 -7.06 -6.61 10.94
C GLY A 365 -6.85 -6.65 12.46
N MET A 366 -7.38 -5.68 13.21
CA MET A 366 -7.46 -5.69 14.68
C MET A 366 -8.89 -5.97 15.13
N GLY A 367 -9.10 -6.38 16.39
CA GLY A 367 -10.45 -6.57 16.95
C GLY A 367 -11.33 -7.57 16.16
N GLU A 368 -12.64 -7.55 16.44
CA GLU A 368 -13.59 -8.48 15.83
C GLU A 368 -14.37 -7.89 14.64
N LYS A 369 -14.42 -6.55 14.52
CA LYS A 369 -15.24 -5.86 13.52
C LYS A 369 -14.47 -4.71 12.86
N ASN A 370 -14.05 -4.93 11.62
CA ASN A 370 -13.32 -3.98 10.78
C ASN A 370 -14.22 -3.49 9.63
N PRO A 371 -13.95 -2.30 9.08
CA PRO A 371 -14.36 -1.95 7.72
C PRO A 371 -13.94 -3.02 6.70
N ARG A 372 -14.76 -3.17 5.66
CA ARG A 372 -14.58 -4.16 4.60
C ARG A 372 -13.90 -3.59 3.38
N SER A 373 -14.13 -2.32 3.09
CA SER A 373 -13.60 -1.62 1.92
C SER A 373 -12.43 -0.74 2.33
N VAL A 374 -11.26 -1.00 1.76
CA VAL A 374 -10.04 -0.20 1.97
C VAL A 374 -9.60 0.36 0.63
N HIS A 375 -9.35 1.67 0.56
CA HIS A 375 -8.86 2.30 -0.67
C HIS A 375 -7.38 1.96 -0.90
N HIS A 376 -7.07 0.73 -1.31
CA HIS A 376 -5.69 0.27 -1.47
C HIS A 376 -5.51 -0.71 -2.62
N ARG A 377 -4.74 -0.30 -3.64
CA ARG A 377 -4.54 -1.06 -4.88
C ARG A 377 -3.85 -2.41 -4.65
N ALA A 378 -2.69 -2.43 -3.99
CA ALA A 378 -1.95 -3.69 -3.78
C ALA A 378 -2.75 -4.73 -2.98
N ALA A 379 -3.43 -4.33 -1.90
CA ALA A 379 -4.26 -5.23 -1.09
C ALA A 379 -5.49 -5.80 -1.85
N SER A 380 -5.94 -5.12 -2.91
CA SER A 380 -7.15 -5.50 -3.63
C SER A 380 -7.01 -6.82 -4.41
N GLY A 381 -5.89 -7.03 -5.10
CA GLY A 381 -5.71 -8.13 -6.06
C GLY A 381 -6.61 -8.04 -7.30
N ILE A 382 -7.14 -6.86 -7.63
CA ILE A 382 -7.90 -6.63 -8.86
C ILE A 382 -7.01 -6.93 -10.08
N HIS A 383 -7.56 -7.73 -11.00
CA HIS A 383 -6.86 -8.15 -12.21
C HIS A 383 -7.34 -7.44 -13.48
N ASP A 384 -8.53 -6.86 -13.46
CA ASP A 384 -9.22 -6.33 -14.65
C ASP A 384 -9.50 -4.82 -14.60
N ASP A 385 -8.92 -4.11 -13.63
CA ASP A 385 -9.09 -2.66 -13.39
C ASP A 385 -10.52 -2.25 -12.94
N HIS A 386 -11.36 -3.21 -12.49
CA HIS A 386 -12.70 -2.94 -11.97
C HIS A 386 -12.76 -3.08 -10.44
N TRP A 387 -12.55 -1.96 -9.74
CA TRP A 387 -12.48 -1.92 -8.27
C TRP A 387 -13.78 -1.54 -7.57
N ASN A 388 -14.77 -0.99 -8.29
CA ASN A 388 -15.95 -0.35 -7.70
C ASN A 388 -16.82 -1.27 -6.82
N SER A 389 -16.75 -2.59 -7.03
CA SER A 389 -17.52 -3.59 -6.28
C SER A 389 -16.76 -4.18 -5.08
N LEU A 390 -15.50 -3.78 -4.84
CA LEU A 390 -14.69 -4.30 -3.75
C LEU A 390 -15.27 -3.99 -2.37
N GLY A 391 -15.33 -5.01 -1.52
CA GLY A 391 -15.85 -4.95 -0.16
C GLY A 391 -17.38 -4.99 -0.08
N THR A 392 -18.07 -5.24 -1.19
CA THR A 392 -19.53 -5.33 -1.25
C THR A 392 -20.03 -6.78 -1.31
N ASP A 393 -21.26 -7.03 -0.86
CA ASP A 393 -21.94 -8.33 -1.02
C ASP A 393 -22.74 -8.42 -2.35
N GLU A 394 -22.49 -7.50 -3.29
CA GLU A 394 -23.23 -7.43 -4.56
C GLU A 394 -22.89 -8.63 -5.46
N LYS A 395 -23.92 -9.19 -6.14
CA LYS A 395 -23.70 -10.23 -7.15
C LYS A 395 -23.39 -9.56 -8.49
N THR A 396 -22.11 -9.43 -8.80
CA THR A 396 -21.63 -8.86 -10.06
C THR A 396 -20.71 -9.86 -10.78
N GLU A 397 -20.35 -9.56 -12.03
CA GLU A 397 -19.31 -10.31 -12.76
C GLU A 397 -17.89 -9.88 -12.37
N PHE A 398 -17.76 -8.79 -11.60
CA PHE A 398 -16.49 -8.24 -11.15
C PHE A 398 -16.12 -8.76 -9.76
N GLN A 399 -14.84 -8.62 -9.42
CA GLN A 399 -14.32 -9.02 -8.12
C GLN A 399 -14.91 -8.16 -7.00
N THR A 400 -15.41 -8.81 -5.95
CA THR A 400 -15.95 -8.16 -4.75
C THR A 400 -15.11 -8.40 -3.51
N GLU A 401 -14.30 -9.46 -3.49
CA GLU A 401 -13.43 -9.81 -2.37
C GLU A 401 -12.01 -9.22 -2.54
N TYR A 402 -11.42 -8.73 -1.46
CA TYR A 402 -9.99 -8.37 -1.41
C TYR A 402 -9.12 -9.62 -1.40
N ALA A 403 -8.03 -9.62 -2.16
CA ALA A 403 -7.02 -10.68 -2.08
C ALA A 403 -6.39 -10.74 -0.68
N HIS A 404 -6.05 -9.58 -0.12
CA HIS A 404 -5.20 -9.47 1.07
C HIS A 404 -5.86 -8.68 2.20
N VAL A 405 -5.43 -8.94 3.43
CA VAL A 405 -5.76 -8.10 4.59
C VAL A 405 -4.64 -7.09 4.80
N LEU A 406 -4.98 -5.79 4.77
CA LEU A 406 -4.02 -4.71 4.98
C LEU A 406 -3.73 -4.47 6.47
N TYR A 407 -3.14 -5.46 7.13
CA TYR A 407 -2.94 -5.44 8.58
C TYR A 407 -2.24 -4.16 9.06
N GLY A 408 -2.85 -3.51 10.06
CA GLY A 408 -2.26 -2.39 10.79
C GLY A 408 -2.41 -1.02 10.14
N ALA A 409 -3.01 -0.92 8.96
CA ALA A 409 -3.36 0.36 8.38
C ALA A 409 -4.42 1.07 9.24
N LEU A 410 -4.17 2.34 9.57
CA LEU A 410 -5.14 3.23 10.20
C LEU A 410 -5.92 3.94 9.09
N GLU A 411 -7.20 3.62 8.96
CA GLU A 411 -8.08 4.26 7.98
C GLU A 411 -8.44 5.69 8.37
N GLY A 412 -8.86 6.50 7.40
CA GLY A 412 -9.22 7.92 7.58
C GLY A 412 -10.28 8.20 8.65
N GLY A 413 -11.16 7.24 8.92
CA GLY A 413 -12.04 7.25 10.09
C GLY A 413 -13.45 7.80 9.84
N PRO A 414 -14.22 8.09 10.89
CA PRO A 414 -15.62 8.47 10.78
C PRO A 414 -15.82 9.90 10.27
N ASN A 415 -17.02 10.15 9.75
CA ASN A 415 -17.56 11.49 9.57
C ASN A 415 -17.75 12.19 10.93
N GLN A 416 -17.89 13.52 10.92
CA GLN A 416 -18.04 14.29 12.14
C GLN A 416 -19.25 13.89 12.99
N ASP A 417 -20.30 13.33 12.39
CA ASP A 417 -21.49 12.84 13.08
C ASP A 417 -21.33 11.42 13.67
N GLY A 418 -20.15 10.82 13.55
CA GLY A 418 -19.84 9.46 14.00
C GLY A 418 -20.22 8.35 13.01
N SER A 419 -20.81 8.68 11.85
CA SER A 419 -21.08 7.70 10.80
C SER A 419 -19.82 7.30 10.03
N PHE A 420 -19.82 6.14 9.40
CA PHE A 420 -18.73 5.67 8.55
C PHE A 420 -19.27 5.10 7.23
N THR A 421 -18.75 5.57 6.11
CA THR A 421 -19.12 5.06 4.77
C THR A 421 -18.09 4.03 4.34
N ASP A 422 -18.43 2.75 4.53
CA ASP A 422 -17.59 1.60 4.18
C ASP A 422 -17.68 1.29 2.68
N ASN A 423 -16.98 2.09 1.88
CA ASN A 423 -16.93 1.97 0.43
C ASN A 423 -15.55 2.40 -0.07
N VAL A 424 -15.01 1.66 -1.05
CA VAL A 424 -13.67 1.90 -1.62
C VAL A 424 -13.57 3.27 -2.31
N GLY A 425 -14.69 3.84 -2.78
CA GLY A 425 -14.79 5.20 -3.33
C GLY A 425 -14.92 6.30 -2.27
N SER A 426 -15.09 5.94 -0.99
CA SER A 426 -15.23 6.90 0.12
C SER A 426 -13.87 7.28 0.69
N TYR A 427 -13.03 7.92 -0.12
CA TYR A 427 -11.63 8.22 0.20
C TYR A 427 -11.45 9.00 1.52
N GLN A 428 -12.46 9.75 1.98
CA GLN A 428 -12.38 10.39 3.30
C GLN A 428 -12.37 9.38 4.46
N ASN A 429 -13.07 8.27 4.31
CA ASN A 429 -13.26 7.26 5.35
C ASN A 429 -12.27 6.10 5.22
N THR A 430 -12.05 5.60 3.99
CA THR A 430 -11.37 4.34 3.69
C THR A 430 -9.95 4.50 3.14
N GLU A 431 -9.46 5.74 2.99
CA GLU A 431 -8.07 6.01 2.64
C GLU A 431 -7.13 5.60 3.78
N VAL A 432 -5.95 5.15 3.38
CA VAL A 432 -4.85 4.74 4.25
C VAL A 432 -3.57 5.34 3.70
N ALA A 433 -2.67 5.80 4.57
CA ALA A 433 -1.42 6.41 4.13
C ALA A 433 -0.30 6.24 5.16
N ILE A 434 0.95 6.33 4.70
CA ILE A 434 2.11 6.29 5.61
C ILE A 434 2.05 7.40 6.66
N ASP A 435 1.53 8.58 6.30
CA ASP A 435 1.36 9.71 7.20
C ASP A 435 0.23 9.51 8.22
N TYR A 436 -0.78 8.68 7.89
CA TYR A 436 -1.86 8.30 8.81
C TYR A 436 -1.32 7.39 9.91
N ASN A 437 -0.50 6.41 9.51
CA ASN A 437 0.14 5.49 10.44
C ASN A 437 1.26 6.14 11.26
N ALA A 438 1.85 7.27 10.84
CA ALA A 438 3.07 7.81 11.44
C ALA A 438 2.91 8.15 12.93
N GLY A 439 2.00 9.07 13.27
CA GLY A 439 1.75 9.45 14.66
C GLY A 439 1.09 8.32 15.45
N PHE A 440 0.28 7.49 14.80
CA PHE A 440 -0.31 6.30 15.38
C PHE A 440 0.76 5.29 15.83
N THR A 441 1.74 4.99 14.98
CA THR A 441 2.86 4.10 15.29
C THR A 441 3.70 4.65 16.44
N ALA A 442 4.00 5.95 16.41
CA ALA A 442 4.73 6.61 17.49
C ALA A 442 3.94 6.60 18.81
N ALA A 443 2.63 6.82 18.77
CA ALA A 443 1.74 6.72 19.93
C ALA A 443 1.70 5.29 20.49
N LEU A 444 1.63 4.26 19.64
CA LEU A 444 1.64 2.87 20.06
C LEU A 444 2.87 2.52 20.90
N CYS A 445 4.05 3.07 20.60
CA CYS A 445 5.24 2.90 21.44
C CYS A 445 5.01 3.41 22.88
N GLY A 446 4.39 4.58 23.03
CA GLY A 446 4.00 5.13 24.33
C GLY A 446 2.89 4.32 25.02
N MET A 447 1.94 3.79 24.26
CA MET A 447 0.91 2.91 24.79
C MET A 447 1.48 1.57 25.31
N ILE A 448 2.50 1.01 24.64
CA ILE A 448 3.20 -0.18 25.15
C ILE A 448 3.96 0.13 26.44
N LYS A 449 4.57 1.32 26.55
CA LYS A 449 5.20 1.74 27.80
C LYS A 449 4.20 1.75 28.97
N ASP A 450 3.01 2.29 28.74
CA ASP A 450 2.02 2.51 29.80
C ASP A 450 1.14 1.26 30.09
N TYR A 451 0.85 0.44 29.08
CA TYR A 451 -0.12 -0.68 29.18
C TYR A 451 0.46 -2.05 28.78
N GLY A 452 1.65 -2.11 28.20
CA GLY A 452 2.28 -3.36 27.76
C GLY A 452 1.62 -3.97 26.53
N GLY A 453 1.69 -5.30 26.44
CA GLY A 453 1.24 -6.08 25.30
C GLY A 453 2.23 -7.18 24.94
N GLN A 454 1.83 -8.11 24.08
CA GLN A 454 2.70 -9.15 23.52
C GLN A 454 2.52 -9.22 22.01
N LYS A 455 3.62 -9.26 21.25
CA LYS A 455 3.52 -9.50 19.81
C LYS A 455 2.91 -10.88 19.53
N LEU A 456 2.21 -11.00 18.42
CA LEU A 456 1.74 -12.29 17.93
C LEU A 456 2.94 -13.13 17.49
N LYS A 457 2.95 -14.39 17.93
CA LYS A 457 4.01 -15.34 17.62
C LYS A 457 3.96 -15.78 16.15
N ASP A 458 2.76 -16.01 15.64
CA ASP A 458 2.50 -16.57 14.30
C ASP A 458 1.92 -15.48 13.38
N PHE A 459 2.61 -14.34 13.31
CA PHE A 459 2.27 -13.22 12.43
C PHE A 459 3.53 -12.77 11.66
N PRO A 460 3.40 -12.43 10.36
CA PRO A 460 2.16 -12.43 9.57
C PRO A 460 1.68 -13.85 9.20
N PRO A 461 0.37 -14.06 8.99
CA PRO A 461 -0.12 -15.32 8.47
C PRO A 461 0.37 -15.52 7.03
N ILE A 462 0.77 -16.74 6.68
CA ILE A 462 0.98 -17.10 5.27
C ILE A 462 -0.39 -17.21 4.62
N GLU A 463 -0.68 -16.31 3.69
CA GLU A 463 -1.92 -16.34 2.93
C GLU A 463 -1.91 -17.49 1.92
N LYS A 464 -3.08 -18.07 1.68
CA LYS A 464 -3.31 -18.99 0.57
C LYS A 464 -4.15 -18.29 -0.47
N PRO A 465 -3.90 -18.52 -1.77
CA PRO A 465 -4.76 -18.01 -2.82
C PRO A 465 -6.22 -18.36 -2.56
N LYS A 466 -7.08 -17.35 -2.61
CA LYS A 466 -8.52 -17.48 -2.42
C LYS A 466 -9.23 -17.95 -3.69
N TRP A 467 -8.57 -17.76 -4.83
CA TRP A 467 -9.00 -18.19 -6.16
C TRP A 467 -7.82 -18.77 -6.94
N PRO A 468 -8.07 -19.52 -8.03
CA PRO A 468 -7.03 -19.90 -8.97
C PRO A 468 -6.34 -18.68 -9.59
N GLU A 469 -5.02 -18.60 -9.49
CA GLU A 469 -4.25 -17.48 -10.04
C GLU A 469 -4.05 -17.59 -11.56
N PHE A 470 -3.97 -18.80 -12.09
CA PHE A 470 -3.88 -19.07 -13.52
C PHE A 470 -4.98 -20.05 -13.87
N LEU A 471 -5.74 -19.76 -14.92
CA LEU A 471 -6.86 -20.58 -15.32
C LEU A 471 -7.11 -20.52 -16.83
N ILE A 472 -7.77 -21.56 -17.32
CA ILE A 472 -8.27 -21.63 -18.69
C ILE A 472 -9.78 -21.56 -18.66
N SER A 473 -10.34 -20.65 -19.45
CA SER A 473 -11.71 -20.77 -19.92
C SER A 473 -11.72 -21.18 -21.38
N ALA A 474 -12.66 -22.02 -21.81
CA ALA A 474 -12.82 -22.38 -23.22
C ALA A 474 -14.29 -22.51 -23.64
N SER A 475 -14.52 -22.49 -24.96
CA SER A 475 -15.80 -22.79 -25.60
C SER A 475 -15.61 -23.41 -26.98
N ILE A 476 -16.62 -24.10 -27.48
CA ILE A 476 -16.63 -24.56 -28.86
C ILE A 476 -16.98 -23.35 -29.74
N ASN A 477 -16.04 -22.91 -30.58
CA ASN A 477 -16.28 -21.81 -31.52
C ASN A 477 -17.07 -22.32 -32.73
N GLN A 478 -16.58 -23.42 -33.32
CA GLN A 478 -17.21 -24.11 -34.44
C GLN A 478 -16.91 -25.60 -34.35
N ALA A 479 -17.87 -26.44 -34.75
CA ALA A 479 -17.66 -27.87 -34.89
C ALA A 479 -18.37 -28.38 -36.15
N ALA A 480 -17.75 -29.31 -36.85
CA ALA A 480 -18.31 -29.99 -38.02
C ALA A 480 -17.76 -31.42 -38.10
N GLY A 481 -18.28 -32.21 -39.05
CA GLY A 481 -17.88 -33.61 -39.22
C GLY A 481 -16.42 -33.85 -39.64
N THR A 482 -15.61 -32.81 -39.80
CA THR A 482 -14.18 -32.90 -40.10
C THR A 482 -13.30 -32.06 -39.18
N TYR A 483 -13.85 -31.31 -38.23
CA TYR A 483 -13.04 -30.46 -37.36
C TYR A 483 -13.73 -30.03 -36.08
N THR A 484 -12.91 -29.67 -35.11
CA THR A 484 -13.29 -28.89 -33.93
C THR A 484 -12.45 -27.63 -33.89
N GLU A 485 -13.09 -26.49 -33.69
CA GLU A 485 -12.45 -25.21 -33.42
C GLU A 485 -12.80 -24.74 -32.01
N ILE A 486 -11.78 -24.55 -31.20
CA ILE A 486 -11.90 -24.17 -29.80
C ILE A 486 -11.47 -22.71 -29.66
N LYS A 487 -12.28 -21.94 -28.93
CA LYS A 487 -11.91 -20.62 -28.43
C LYS A 487 -11.45 -20.76 -26.98
N VAL A 488 -10.23 -20.32 -26.68
CA VAL A 488 -9.60 -20.41 -25.36
C VAL A 488 -9.25 -19.02 -24.85
N PHE A 489 -9.51 -18.78 -23.57
CA PHE A 489 -8.96 -17.70 -22.77
C PHE A 489 -7.94 -18.27 -21.78
N ALA A 490 -6.67 -17.96 -22.00
CA ALA A 490 -5.63 -18.11 -20.97
C ALA A 490 -5.66 -16.90 -20.06
N MET A 491 -5.80 -17.08 -18.74
CA MET A 491 -6.06 -15.99 -17.80
C MET A 491 -5.02 -15.96 -16.67
N ASN A 492 -4.71 -14.75 -16.21
CA ASN A 492 -3.83 -14.48 -15.08
C ASN A 492 -4.54 -13.54 -14.10
N HIS A 493 -4.90 -14.09 -12.94
CA HIS A 493 -5.55 -13.46 -11.81
C HIS A 493 -4.64 -13.51 -10.56
N SER A 494 -3.32 -13.58 -10.76
CA SER A 494 -2.35 -13.72 -9.67
C SER A 494 -2.37 -12.54 -8.71
N ALA A 495 -2.28 -12.86 -7.42
CA ALA A 495 -2.21 -11.89 -6.33
C ALA A 495 -1.27 -12.32 -5.19
N TRP A 496 -0.71 -13.55 -5.20
CA TRP A 496 0.13 -14.06 -4.10
C TRP A 496 1.55 -14.49 -4.54
N PRO A 497 2.45 -13.55 -4.88
CA PRO A 497 2.21 -12.16 -5.25
C PRO A 497 1.67 -12.07 -6.69
N THR A 498 1.15 -10.90 -7.07
CA THR A 498 0.85 -10.57 -8.46
C THR A 498 2.12 -10.73 -9.32
N ARG A 499 2.01 -11.50 -10.40
CA ARG A 499 3.18 -11.86 -11.24
C ARG A 499 2.80 -12.13 -12.69
N VAL A 500 3.83 -12.27 -13.52
CA VAL A 500 3.70 -12.66 -14.93
C VAL A 500 4.63 -13.84 -15.25
N ILE A 501 4.24 -14.68 -16.19
CA ILE A 501 4.99 -15.87 -16.59
C ILE A 501 5.44 -15.72 -18.03
N LYS A 502 6.73 -15.88 -18.31
CA LYS A 502 7.27 -15.75 -19.66
C LYS A 502 7.00 -16.98 -20.51
N ASP A 503 7.31 -18.17 -19.98
CA ASP A 503 7.28 -19.40 -20.76
C ASP A 503 5.90 -20.07 -20.64
N LEU A 504 4.84 -19.30 -20.94
CA LEU A 504 3.45 -19.74 -20.79
C LEU A 504 3.02 -20.61 -21.97
N SER A 505 2.36 -21.73 -21.68
CA SER A 505 1.74 -22.58 -22.70
C SER A 505 0.52 -23.31 -22.17
N TYR A 506 -0.29 -23.87 -23.06
CA TYR A 506 -1.39 -24.76 -22.67
C TYR A 506 -1.60 -25.90 -23.69
N ASN A 507 -2.16 -27.01 -23.19
CA ASN A 507 -2.39 -28.21 -23.97
C ASN A 507 -3.88 -28.53 -24.11
N TYR A 508 -4.29 -28.89 -25.33
CA TYR A 508 -5.59 -29.47 -25.62
C TYR A 508 -5.41 -30.93 -26.05
N TYR A 509 -6.01 -31.85 -25.31
CA TYR A 509 -5.93 -33.30 -25.45
C TYR A 509 -7.14 -33.84 -26.21
N PHE A 510 -6.88 -34.70 -27.20
CA PHE A 510 -7.89 -35.27 -28.09
C PHE A 510 -7.55 -36.73 -28.40
N ASP A 511 -8.57 -37.55 -28.64
CA ASP A 511 -8.40 -38.95 -29.03
C ASP A 511 -8.52 -39.06 -30.56
N ILE A 512 -7.77 -39.99 -31.17
CA ILE A 512 -7.78 -40.19 -32.63
C ILE A 512 -8.20 -41.61 -33.01
N SER A 513 -8.75 -42.39 -32.08
CA SER A 513 -9.18 -43.77 -32.31
C SER A 513 -10.14 -43.89 -33.50
N GLU A 514 -11.09 -42.97 -33.63
CA GLU A 514 -12.03 -42.93 -34.75
C GLU A 514 -11.37 -42.59 -36.09
N VAL A 515 -10.32 -41.76 -36.07
CA VAL A 515 -9.51 -41.43 -37.25
C VAL A 515 -8.73 -42.66 -37.70
N LEU A 516 -8.10 -43.38 -36.76
CA LEU A 516 -7.34 -44.60 -37.04
C LEU A 516 -8.25 -45.74 -37.52
N ASP A 517 -9.41 -45.92 -36.89
CA ASP A 517 -10.41 -46.93 -37.28
C ASP A 517 -10.96 -46.68 -38.69
N ALA A 518 -11.02 -45.42 -39.13
CA ALA A 518 -11.39 -45.04 -40.49
C ALA A 518 -10.24 -45.22 -41.52
N GLY A 519 -9.09 -45.74 -41.10
CA GLY A 519 -7.91 -45.98 -41.93
C GLY A 519 -7.13 -44.72 -42.29
N LEU A 520 -7.34 -43.61 -41.56
CA LEU A 520 -6.53 -42.42 -41.64
C LEU A 520 -5.34 -42.51 -40.69
N THR A 521 -4.41 -41.58 -40.81
CA THR A 521 -3.18 -41.52 -40.03
C THR A 521 -3.03 -40.17 -39.35
N LEU A 522 -2.00 -40.04 -38.51
CA LEU A 522 -1.65 -38.76 -37.89
C LEU A 522 -1.34 -37.67 -38.93
N GLU A 523 -0.84 -38.04 -40.11
CA GLU A 523 -0.52 -37.10 -41.21
C GLU A 523 -1.78 -36.46 -41.83
N ASP A 524 -2.94 -37.08 -41.64
CA ASP A 524 -4.22 -36.54 -42.09
C ASP A 524 -4.76 -35.45 -41.13
N ILE A 525 -4.19 -35.32 -39.93
CA ILE A 525 -4.62 -34.33 -38.93
C ILE A 525 -3.84 -33.03 -39.13
N THR A 526 -4.56 -31.94 -39.35
CA THR A 526 -4.00 -30.58 -39.43
C THR A 526 -4.41 -29.77 -38.21
N VAL A 527 -3.46 -29.01 -37.67
CA VAL A 527 -3.67 -28.09 -36.55
C VAL A 527 -3.28 -26.69 -36.98
N LYS A 528 -4.11 -25.70 -36.68
CA LYS A 528 -3.83 -24.30 -37.02
C LYS A 528 -4.44 -23.32 -36.04
N VAL A 529 -3.77 -22.20 -35.83
CA VAL A 529 -4.36 -21.03 -35.17
C VAL A 529 -5.20 -20.28 -36.21
N GLY A 530 -6.47 -20.07 -35.89
CA GLY A 530 -7.42 -19.28 -36.70
C GLY A 530 -7.45 -17.82 -36.29
N ASN A 531 -7.49 -17.53 -34.99
CA ASN A 531 -7.43 -16.19 -34.42
C ASN A 531 -6.48 -16.15 -33.23
N ASP A 532 -5.73 -15.08 -33.08
CA ASP A 532 -4.80 -14.85 -31.97
C ASP A 532 -4.80 -13.36 -31.64
N GLN A 533 -5.18 -13.03 -30.40
CA GLN A 533 -5.18 -11.67 -29.87
C GLN A 533 -3.81 -10.99 -30.03
N HIS A 534 -2.72 -11.76 -29.94
CA HIS A 534 -1.34 -11.29 -29.98
C HIS A 534 -0.66 -11.53 -31.32
N SER A 535 -1.42 -11.81 -32.39
CA SER A 535 -0.87 -12.11 -33.72
C SER A 535 0.10 -11.05 -34.26
N GLY A 536 0.01 -9.80 -33.76
CA GLY A 536 0.84 -8.66 -34.13
C GLY A 536 1.82 -8.16 -33.06
N ASP A 537 1.96 -8.82 -31.90
CA ASP A 537 2.83 -8.38 -30.81
C ASP A 537 3.74 -9.50 -30.25
N GLU A 538 4.49 -9.22 -29.17
CA GLU A 538 5.41 -10.16 -28.54
C GLU A 538 4.77 -11.45 -28.01
N GLY A 539 3.46 -11.44 -27.74
CA GLY A 539 2.68 -12.53 -27.19
C GLY A 539 2.23 -13.58 -28.21
N LYS A 540 2.54 -13.39 -29.49
CA LYS A 540 2.07 -14.26 -30.59
C LYS A 540 2.15 -15.75 -30.24
N ILE A 541 1.05 -16.46 -30.45
CA ILE A 541 0.93 -17.87 -30.13
C ILE A 541 1.40 -18.72 -31.32
N SER A 542 2.17 -19.76 -31.00
CA SER A 542 2.50 -20.85 -31.91
C SER A 542 1.77 -22.11 -31.48
N ILE A 543 1.35 -22.93 -32.45
CA ILE A 543 0.75 -24.24 -32.21
C ILE A 543 1.70 -25.33 -32.70
N SER A 544 1.89 -26.37 -31.90
CA SER A 544 2.69 -27.55 -32.25
C SER A 544 1.95 -28.83 -31.93
N GLY A 545 2.35 -29.93 -32.58
CA GLY A 545 1.73 -31.24 -32.46
C GLY A 545 1.05 -31.68 -33.77
N PRO A 546 0.27 -32.77 -33.73
CA PRO A 546 -0.12 -33.49 -32.52
C PRO A 546 1.02 -34.26 -31.86
N HIS A 547 1.13 -34.17 -30.54
CA HIS A 547 2.10 -34.89 -29.72
C HIS A 547 1.41 -36.09 -29.05
N LEU A 548 2.03 -37.27 -29.07
CA LEU A 548 1.46 -38.46 -28.43
C LEU A 548 1.47 -38.27 -26.91
N TYR A 549 0.30 -38.36 -26.27
CA TYR A 549 0.20 -38.46 -24.81
C TYR A 549 0.28 -39.92 -24.37
N LYS A 550 -0.71 -40.74 -24.78
CA LYS A 550 -0.76 -42.17 -24.47
C LYS A 550 -1.78 -42.91 -25.35
N GLY A 551 -1.39 -44.02 -25.95
CA GLY A 551 -2.31 -44.84 -26.76
C GLY A 551 -2.80 -44.07 -27.99
N THR A 552 -4.10 -43.82 -28.06
CA THR A 552 -4.75 -43.01 -29.11
C THR A 552 -4.97 -41.56 -28.69
N VAL A 553 -4.56 -41.17 -27.49
CA VAL A 553 -4.68 -39.80 -26.99
C VAL A 553 -3.44 -38.99 -27.38
N TYR A 554 -3.69 -37.86 -28.05
CA TYR A 554 -2.70 -36.87 -28.47
C TYR A 554 -3.03 -35.51 -27.85
N TYR A 555 -2.11 -34.55 -27.99
CA TYR A 555 -2.38 -33.16 -27.65
C TYR A 555 -1.74 -32.19 -28.64
N VAL A 556 -2.34 -31.00 -28.75
CA VAL A 556 -1.68 -29.83 -29.32
C VAL A 556 -1.16 -28.95 -28.19
N LYS A 557 0.04 -28.39 -28.36
CA LYS A 557 0.63 -27.41 -27.43
C LYS A 557 0.59 -26.04 -28.06
N LEU A 558 -0.10 -25.11 -27.41
CA LEU A 558 -0.15 -23.69 -27.76
C LEU A 558 0.82 -22.94 -26.86
N THR A 559 1.83 -22.31 -27.45
CA THR A 559 2.92 -21.65 -26.72
C THR A 559 2.97 -20.18 -27.07
N PHE A 560 2.92 -19.33 -26.05
CA PHE A 560 3.14 -17.89 -26.19
C PHE A 560 4.62 -17.64 -26.49
N ASN A 561 4.93 -16.73 -27.40
CA ASN A 561 6.30 -16.27 -27.58
C ASN A 561 6.80 -15.47 -26.37
N ASP A 562 5.92 -14.69 -25.74
CA ASP A 562 6.13 -14.09 -24.43
C ASP A 562 4.81 -14.11 -23.64
N GLY A 563 4.66 -15.05 -22.71
CA GLY A 563 3.45 -15.21 -21.90
C GLY A 563 3.16 -14.05 -20.95
N ARG A 564 4.11 -13.12 -20.76
CA ARG A 564 3.94 -11.97 -19.87
C ARG A 564 2.92 -10.96 -20.40
N VAL A 565 2.45 -11.12 -21.63
CA VAL A 565 1.28 -10.41 -22.17
C VAL A 565 -0.01 -10.76 -21.44
N VAL A 566 -0.07 -11.93 -20.78
CA VAL A 566 -1.19 -12.34 -19.93
C VAL A 566 -0.89 -11.88 -18.50
N MET A 567 -1.46 -10.74 -18.11
CA MET A 567 -1.11 -10.05 -16.86
C MET A 567 -2.32 -9.36 -16.23
N PRO A 568 -2.42 -9.34 -14.88
CA PRO A 568 -3.57 -8.80 -14.16
C PRO A 568 -3.51 -7.26 -14.11
N THR A 569 -3.67 -6.61 -15.27
CA THR A 569 -3.55 -5.15 -15.40
C THR A 569 -4.76 -4.46 -16.02
N GLY A 570 -5.81 -5.19 -16.37
CA GLY A 570 -6.98 -4.64 -17.06
C GLY A 570 -7.79 -5.66 -17.84
N GLN A 571 -8.99 -5.25 -18.23
CA GLN A 571 -10.00 -6.07 -18.91
C GLN A 571 -9.48 -6.87 -20.12
N SER A 572 -8.53 -6.32 -20.87
CA SER A 572 -7.97 -6.96 -22.06
C SER A 572 -6.71 -7.77 -21.77
N GLU A 573 -5.95 -7.41 -20.73
CA GLU A 573 -4.62 -7.97 -20.48
C GLU A 573 -4.66 -9.15 -19.49
N HIS A 574 -5.67 -9.21 -18.61
CA HIS A 574 -5.80 -10.30 -17.64
C HIS A 574 -6.12 -11.66 -18.29
N ARG A 575 -6.43 -11.64 -19.60
CA ARG A 575 -6.73 -12.82 -20.41
C ARG A 575 -6.19 -12.65 -21.83
N SER A 576 -5.92 -13.76 -22.49
CA SER A 576 -5.55 -13.80 -23.90
C SER A 576 -6.42 -14.79 -24.67
N GLU A 577 -7.02 -14.30 -25.76
CA GLU A 577 -7.84 -15.11 -26.66
C GLU A 577 -7.00 -15.79 -27.75
N CYS A 578 -7.19 -17.11 -27.89
CA CYS A 578 -6.78 -17.86 -29.07
C CYS A 578 -7.93 -18.72 -29.58
N GLN A 579 -8.10 -18.77 -30.91
CA GLN A 579 -8.96 -19.74 -31.57
C GLN A 579 -8.08 -20.66 -32.41
N PHE A 580 -8.14 -21.97 -32.16
CA PHE A 580 -7.39 -22.95 -32.93
C PHE A 580 -8.31 -24.08 -33.39
N ARG A 581 -7.94 -24.70 -34.50
CA ARG A 581 -8.70 -25.77 -35.14
C ARG A 581 -7.84 -27.01 -35.30
N ILE A 582 -8.44 -28.16 -34.96
CA ILE A 582 -7.94 -29.49 -35.29
C ILE A 582 -8.89 -30.06 -36.35
N SER A 583 -8.35 -30.54 -37.46
CA SER A 583 -9.16 -30.98 -38.61
C SER A 583 -8.56 -32.16 -39.36
N ILE A 584 -9.43 -33.00 -39.91
CA ILE A 584 -9.11 -33.99 -40.95
C ILE A 584 -9.52 -33.45 -42.34
N PRO A 585 -9.13 -34.10 -43.46
CA PRO A 585 -9.43 -33.59 -44.80
C PRO A 585 -10.93 -33.48 -45.07
N ASP A 586 -11.37 -32.39 -45.68
CA ASP A 586 -12.80 -32.10 -45.94
C ASP A 586 -13.61 -33.26 -46.58
N PRO A 587 -13.08 -34.08 -47.50
CA PRO A 587 -13.82 -35.23 -48.04
C PRO A 587 -14.14 -36.34 -47.04
N LYS A 588 -13.62 -36.28 -45.80
CA LYS A 588 -13.74 -37.28 -44.73
C LYS A 588 -14.86 -36.95 -43.72
N GLN A 589 -15.92 -36.29 -44.18
CA GLN A 589 -17.06 -35.89 -43.34
C GLN A 589 -17.61 -37.04 -42.51
N GLY A 590 -17.85 -36.77 -41.22
CA GLY A 590 -18.46 -37.69 -40.27
C GLY A 590 -17.49 -38.66 -39.60
N ILE A 591 -16.19 -38.58 -39.90
CA ILE A 591 -15.16 -39.36 -39.19
C ILE A 591 -14.73 -38.68 -37.90
N TRP A 592 -14.58 -37.35 -37.90
CA TRP A 592 -14.11 -36.61 -36.74
C TRP A 592 -15.17 -36.62 -35.62
N ASP A 593 -14.81 -37.13 -34.44
CA ASP A 593 -15.68 -37.20 -33.27
C ASP A 593 -15.00 -36.57 -32.05
N PRO A 594 -15.28 -35.31 -31.70
CA PRO A 594 -14.68 -34.68 -30.53
C PRO A 594 -15.28 -35.13 -29.21
N THR A 595 -16.30 -36.00 -29.19
CA THR A 595 -16.99 -36.36 -27.94
C THR A 595 -16.20 -37.32 -27.06
N ASN A 596 -15.17 -37.97 -27.61
CA ASN A 596 -14.20 -38.80 -26.89
C ASN A 596 -12.94 -38.00 -26.45
N ASP A 597 -12.78 -36.75 -26.90
CA ASP A 597 -11.65 -35.89 -26.53
C ASP A 597 -11.71 -35.53 -25.04
N TYR A 598 -10.58 -35.71 -24.36
CA TYR A 598 -10.46 -35.34 -22.95
C TYR A 598 -10.71 -33.84 -22.73
N SER A 599 -10.13 -32.96 -23.56
CA SER A 599 -10.29 -31.51 -23.40
C SER A 599 -11.62 -30.94 -23.88
N PHE A 600 -12.43 -31.72 -24.60
CA PHE A 600 -13.76 -31.29 -25.07
C PHE A 600 -14.84 -31.41 -24.00
N GLN A 601 -14.55 -32.16 -22.93
CA GLN A 601 -15.49 -32.46 -21.86
C GLN A 601 -16.04 -31.18 -21.20
N GLY A 602 -17.37 -31.07 -21.16
CA GLY A 602 -18.09 -29.95 -20.53
C GLY A 602 -18.10 -28.65 -21.31
N LEU A 603 -17.42 -28.57 -22.46
CA LEU A 603 -17.47 -27.40 -23.33
C LEU A 603 -18.84 -27.28 -24.02
N GLU A 604 -19.27 -26.04 -24.22
CA GLU A 604 -20.51 -25.71 -24.93
C GLU A 604 -20.21 -24.73 -26.07
N GLN A 605 -21.09 -24.73 -27.08
CA GLN A 605 -20.92 -23.86 -28.22
C GLN A 605 -21.19 -22.40 -27.85
N ASN A 606 -20.20 -21.53 -28.09
CA ASN A 606 -20.24 -20.09 -27.81
C ASN A 606 -20.53 -19.70 -26.34
N VAL A 607 -20.31 -20.62 -25.39
CA VAL A 607 -20.44 -20.35 -23.96
C VAL A 607 -19.07 -20.54 -23.32
N MET A 608 -18.43 -19.44 -22.93
CA MET A 608 -17.15 -19.49 -22.23
C MET A 608 -17.31 -20.08 -20.84
N LYS A 609 -16.55 -21.14 -20.55
CA LYS A 609 -16.54 -21.79 -19.24
C LYS A 609 -15.12 -22.06 -18.80
N GLU A 610 -14.85 -21.85 -17.52
CA GLU A 610 -13.65 -22.38 -16.88
C GLU A 610 -13.60 -23.89 -17.08
N THR A 611 -12.44 -24.42 -17.49
CA THR A 611 -12.24 -25.85 -17.69
C THR A 611 -10.90 -26.30 -17.13
N PRO A 612 -10.88 -27.37 -16.32
CA PRO A 612 -9.62 -27.98 -15.88
C PRO A 612 -9.03 -28.91 -16.95
N TYR A 613 -9.76 -29.22 -18.02
CA TYR A 613 -9.36 -30.23 -19.00
C TYR A 613 -8.45 -29.69 -20.11
N ILE A 614 -8.15 -28.39 -20.09
CA ILE A 614 -7.08 -27.75 -20.87
C ILE A 614 -6.05 -27.29 -19.85
N THR A 615 -4.86 -27.88 -19.89
CA THR A 615 -3.84 -27.65 -18.86
C THR A 615 -2.93 -26.49 -19.25
N MET A 616 -2.50 -25.68 -18.29
CA MET A 616 -1.56 -24.57 -18.50
C MET A 616 -0.22 -24.85 -17.81
N TYR A 617 0.88 -24.38 -18.40
CA TYR A 617 2.24 -24.62 -17.93
C TYR A 617 3.09 -23.35 -17.89
N ASP A 618 3.97 -23.29 -16.90
CA ASP A 618 5.16 -22.42 -16.84
C ASP A 618 6.39 -23.26 -17.22
N GLY A 619 6.89 -23.10 -18.44
CA GLY A 619 7.84 -24.01 -19.04
C GLY A 619 7.26 -25.42 -19.12
N ASP A 620 7.78 -26.31 -18.27
CA ASP A 620 7.32 -27.70 -18.13
C ASP A 620 6.51 -27.95 -16.84
N LYS A 621 6.38 -26.93 -15.96
CA LYS A 621 5.63 -27.06 -14.71
C LYS A 621 4.14 -26.85 -14.97
N LEU A 622 3.32 -27.84 -14.62
CA LEU A 622 1.86 -27.73 -14.64
C LEU A 622 1.39 -26.72 -13.59
N ILE A 623 0.70 -25.65 -14.02
CA ILE A 623 0.19 -24.57 -13.14
C ILE A 623 -1.34 -24.47 -13.12
N TRP A 624 -2.03 -25.07 -14.09
CA TRP A 624 -3.50 -25.16 -14.11
C TRP A 624 -3.98 -26.46 -14.76
N GLY A 625 -5.11 -26.96 -14.28
CA GLY A 625 -5.87 -28.04 -14.91
C GLY A 625 -5.50 -29.44 -14.39
N ILE A 626 -5.99 -30.46 -15.09
CA ILE A 626 -5.79 -31.87 -14.77
C ILE A 626 -5.41 -32.58 -16.07
N GLU A 627 -4.26 -33.23 -16.11
CA GLU A 627 -3.85 -34.04 -17.27
C GLU A 627 -4.71 -35.32 -17.39
N PRO A 628 -4.76 -35.99 -18.57
CA PRO A 628 -5.60 -37.18 -18.75
C PRO A 628 -5.32 -38.35 -17.79
N ASP A 629 -4.13 -38.43 -17.19
CA ASP A 629 -3.78 -39.44 -16.18
C ASP A 629 -4.17 -39.04 -14.73
N GLY A 630 -4.72 -37.84 -14.55
CA GLY A 630 -5.12 -37.30 -13.26
C GLY A 630 -4.08 -36.42 -12.57
N THR A 631 -2.92 -36.16 -13.20
CA THR A 631 -1.89 -35.25 -12.68
C THR A 631 -2.44 -33.83 -12.53
N LYS A 632 -2.11 -33.16 -11.42
CA LYS A 632 -2.58 -31.82 -11.05
C LYS A 632 -1.39 -30.92 -10.68
N PRO A 633 -1.53 -29.58 -10.73
CA PRO A 633 -0.56 -28.67 -10.15
C PRO A 633 -0.24 -29.05 -8.70
N GLU A 634 1.04 -28.92 -8.33
CA GLU A 634 1.53 -29.13 -6.96
C GLU A 634 1.03 -28.07 -5.96
#